data_AF-A0A448TC05-F1
#
_entry.id   AF-A0A448TC05-F1
#
_cell.length_a   1.000
_cell.length_b   1.000
_cell.length_c   1.000
_cell.angle_alpha   90.00
_cell.angle_beta   90.00
_cell.angle_gamma   90.00
#
_symmetry.space_group_name_H-M   'P 1'
#
loop_
_entity.id
_entity.type
_entity.pdbx_description
1 polymer ?
#
loop_
_entity_poly.entity_id
_entity_poly.type
_entity_poly.pdbx_seq_one_letter_code
_entity_poly.pdbx_strand_id
1 'polypeptide(L)'
;MERIDYKTLKQWFLDDAYIWCQRQFEKGMIKKHHHNFNEWGGALDSFSRSFELPIENLMIDVIFLITNAGRLRLSHQIVFNRVTNVLSKYNLSDLISCLEEEEKQEFLYDLNLVLNNREIEE
;
A
#
# COMPACT_ATOMS: atom_id res chain seq x y z
N MET A 1 4.52 -21.46 -0.03
CA MET A 1 3.39 -20.61 -0.43
C MET A 1 3.74 -20.00 -1.76
N GLU A 2 2.78 -19.88 -2.69
CA GLU A 2 3.02 -19.22 -3.97
C GLU A 2 2.96 -17.71 -3.77
N ARG A 3 3.84 -16.99 -4.47
CA ARG A 3 3.97 -15.54 -4.39
C ARG A 3 2.77 -14.88 -5.08
N ILE A 4 2.24 -13.81 -4.50
CA ILE A 4 1.10 -13.06 -5.04
C ILE A 4 1.59 -11.92 -5.92
N ASP A 5 1.03 -11.81 -7.11
CA ASP A 5 1.36 -10.77 -8.07
C ASP A 5 0.79 -9.38 -7.68
N TYR A 6 1.40 -8.33 -8.22
CA TYR A 6 1.12 -6.95 -7.88
C TYR A 6 -0.33 -6.54 -8.18
N LYS A 7 -0.88 -7.01 -9.30
CA LYS A 7 -2.26 -6.72 -9.71
C LYS A 7 -3.26 -7.35 -8.76
N THR A 8 -3.01 -8.59 -8.34
CA THR A 8 -3.80 -9.30 -7.34
C THR A 8 -3.73 -8.59 -5.98
N LEU A 9 -2.54 -8.18 -5.53
CA LEU A 9 -2.39 -7.39 -4.30
C LEU A 9 -3.14 -6.06 -4.37
N LYS A 10 -3.08 -5.35 -5.49
CA LYS A 10 -3.81 -4.10 -5.74
C LYS A 10 -5.33 -4.33 -5.65
N GLN A 11 -5.83 -5.39 -6.28
CA GLN A 11 -7.24 -5.76 -6.21
C GLN A 11 -7.67 -6.07 -4.76
N TRP A 12 -6.93 -6.94 -4.06
CA TRP A 12 -7.24 -7.30 -2.68
C TRP A 12 -7.22 -6.10 -1.74
N PHE A 13 -6.27 -5.19 -1.91
CA PHE A 13 -6.18 -3.98 -1.11
C PHE A 13 -7.39 -3.06 -1.31
N LEU A 14 -7.81 -2.86 -2.56
CA LEU A 14 -8.98 -2.04 -2.90
C LEU A 14 -10.29 -2.68 -2.41
N ASP A 15 -10.41 -4.00 -2.52
CA ASP A 15 -11.57 -4.73 -2.01
C ASP A 15 -11.66 -4.65 -0.48
N ASP A 16 -10.54 -4.77 0.25
CA ASP A 16 -10.54 -4.60 1.71
C ASP A 16 -10.86 -3.16 2.12
N ALA A 17 -10.30 -2.17 1.42
CA ALA A 17 -10.65 -0.76 1.64
C ALA A 17 -12.16 -0.52 1.44
N TYR A 18 -12.75 -1.15 0.43
CA TYR A 18 -14.20 -1.09 0.22
C TYR A 18 -14.99 -1.70 1.40
N ILE A 19 -14.53 -2.84 1.96
CA ILE A 19 -15.11 -3.42 3.18
C ILE A 19 -15.02 -2.44 4.36
N TRP A 20 -13.91 -1.71 4.51
CA TRP A 20 -13.80 -0.67 5.54
C TRP A 20 -14.79 0.48 5.36
N CYS A 21 -15.10 0.86 4.12
CA CYS A 21 -16.17 1.79 3.82
C CYS A 21 -17.55 1.20 4.21
N GLN A 22 -17.83 -0.06 3.88
CA GLN A 22 -19.07 -0.72 4.26
C GLN A 22 -19.29 -0.76 5.78
N ARG A 23 -18.22 -0.94 6.57
CA ARG A 23 -18.28 -0.93 8.05
C ARG A 23 -18.72 0.40 8.66
N GLN A 24 -18.78 1.47 7.87
CA GLN A 24 -19.37 2.75 8.29
C GLN A 24 -20.90 2.73 8.27
N PHE A 25 -21.51 1.77 7.57
CA PHE A 25 -22.96 1.59 7.50
C PHE A 25 -23.36 0.46 8.46
N GLU A 26 -23.95 0.82 9.60
CA GLU A 26 -24.31 -0.15 10.64
C GLU A 26 -25.65 0.22 11.29
N LYS A 27 -26.52 -0.77 11.50
CA LYS A 27 -27.80 -0.61 12.21
C LYS A 27 -28.71 0.49 11.63
N GLY A 28 -28.73 0.62 10.30
CA GLY A 28 -29.53 1.63 9.59
C GLY A 28 -29.00 3.06 9.70
N MET A 29 -27.77 3.24 10.21
CA MET A 29 -27.11 4.52 10.39
C MET A 29 -25.76 4.56 9.67
N ILE A 30 -25.31 5.76 9.33
CA ILE A 30 -23.95 6.02 8.84
C ILE A 30 -23.14 6.57 10.03
N LYS A 31 -22.03 5.92 10.36
CA LYS A 31 -21.13 6.37 11.43
C LYS A 31 -20.57 7.75 11.11
N LYS A 32 -20.39 8.57 12.14
CA LYS A 32 -19.73 9.87 12.00
C LYS A 32 -18.28 9.65 11.55
N HIS A 33 -17.87 10.38 10.52
CA HIS A 33 -16.49 10.33 10.04
C HIS A 33 -15.52 10.75 11.16
N HIS A 34 -14.49 9.94 11.38
CA HIS A 34 -13.40 10.24 12.30
C HIS A 34 -12.19 10.70 11.49
N HIS A 35 -11.74 11.94 11.71
CA HIS A 35 -10.63 12.55 10.97
C HIS A 35 -9.32 11.75 10.99
N ASN A 36 -9.16 10.84 11.96
CA ASN A 36 -7.95 10.04 12.14
C ASN A 36 -8.05 8.64 11.51
N PHE A 37 -9.18 8.29 10.87
CA PHE A 37 -9.40 6.97 10.29
C PHE A 37 -9.92 7.08 8.86
N ASN A 38 -9.22 6.44 7.94
CA ASN A 38 -9.69 6.23 6.57
C ASN A 38 -9.57 4.75 6.19
N GLU A 39 -10.32 4.37 5.16
CA GLU A 39 -10.38 3.05 4.57
C GLU A 39 -9.01 2.50 4.17
N TRP A 40 -8.10 3.37 3.72
CA TRP A 40 -6.75 2.99 3.30
C TRP A 40 -5.88 2.55 4.48
N GLY A 41 -5.99 3.25 5.62
CA GLY A 41 -5.31 2.85 6.86
C GLY A 41 -5.85 1.53 7.38
N GLY A 42 -7.18 1.35 7.35
CA GLY A 42 -7.81 0.08 7.69
C GLY A 42 -7.32 -1.06 6.80
N ALA A 43 -7.26 -0.85 5.48
CA ALA A 43 -6.77 -1.85 4.54
C ALA A 43 -5.31 -2.19 4.79
N LEU A 44 -4.45 -1.19 4.98
CA LEU A 44 -3.05 -1.40 5.32
C LEU A 44 -2.88 -2.25 6.59
N ASP A 45 -3.70 -2.03 7.62
CA ASP A 45 -3.67 -2.82 8.85
C ASP A 45 -4.04 -4.29 8.61
N SER A 46 -4.99 -4.57 7.70
CA SER A 46 -5.36 -5.94 7.29
C SER A 46 -4.20 -6.70 6.62
N PHE A 47 -3.30 -5.99 5.93
CA PHE A 47 -2.16 -6.58 5.20
C PHE A 47 -0.81 -6.43 5.92
N SER A 48 -0.77 -5.77 7.08
CA SER A 48 0.47 -5.48 7.80
C SER A 48 1.17 -6.77 8.25
N ARG A 49 2.31 -7.08 7.61
CA ARG A 49 3.12 -8.30 7.81
C ARG A 49 2.39 -9.60 7.40
N SER A 50 1.41 -9.50 6.51
CA SER A 50 0.64 -10.66 6.04
C SER A 50 1.38 -11.51 5.00
N PHE A 51 2.57 -11.06 4.54
CA PHE A 51 3.34 -11.73 3.50
C PHE A 51 4.77 -12.07 3.97
N GLU A 52 5.27 -13.23 3.55
CA GLU A 52 6.61 -13.69 3.90
C GLU A 52 7.69 -13.03 3.03
N LEU A 53 7.38 -12.71 1.77
CA LEU A 53 8.37 -12.13 0.86
C LEU A 53 8.48 -10.61 1.02
N PRO A 54 9.70 -10.05 1.05
CA PRO A 54 9.89 -8.59 1.13
C PRO A 54 9.23 -7.82 -0.02
N ILE A 55 9.20 -8.39 -1.23
CA ILE A 55 8.62 -7.74 -2.42
C ILE A 55 7.10 -7.54 -2.29
N GLU A 56 6.37 -8.50 -1.73
CA GLU A 56 4.90 -8.39 -1.54
C GLU A 56 4.57 -7.31 -0.49
N ASN A 57 5.33 -7.27 0.60
CA ASN A 57 5.18 -6.21 1.61
C ASN A 57 5.51 -4.83 1.02
N LEU A 58 6.56 -4.73 0.20
CA LEU A 58 6.92 -3.50 -0.48
C LEU A 58 5.82 -3.03 -1.44
N MET A 59 5.21 -3.97 -2.18
CA MET A 59 4.09 -3.70 -3.07
C MET A 59 2.87 -3.14 -2.33
N ILE A 60 2.51 -3.72 -1.19
CA ILE A 60 1.41 -3.20 -0.34
C ILE A 60 1.72 -1.79 0.15
N ASP A 61 2.95 -1.53 0.61
CA ASP A 61 3.35 -0.20 1.07
C ASP A 61 3.27 0.84 -0.07
N VAL A 62 3.66 0.46 -1.30
CA VAL A 62 3.51 1.31 -2.50
C VAL A 62 2.03 1.56 -2.83
N ILE A 63 1.19 0.53 -2.86
CA ILE A 63 -0.25 0.64 -3.11
C ILE A 63 -0.89 1.62 -2.10
N PHE A 64 -0.60 1.45 -0.81
CA PHE A 64 -1.11 2.35 0.22
C PHE A 64 -0.68 3.80 -0.02
N LEU A 65 0.59 4.05 -0.36
CA LEU A 65 1.08 5.41 -0.59
C LEU A 65 0.37 6.09 -1.76
N ILE A 66 0.12 5.35 -2.84
CA ILE A 66 -0.64 5.82 -4.00
C ILE A 66 -2.11 6.10 -3.63
N THR A 67 -2.79 5.17 -2.98
CA THR A 67 -4.22 5.33 -2.64
C THR A 67 -4.45 6.41 -1.59
N ASN A 68 -3.56 6.52 -0.60
CA ASN A 68 -3.64 7.51 0.46
C ASN A 68 -3.23 8.91 -0.03
N ALA A 69 -2.35 9.03 -1.04
CA ALA A 69 -1.96 10.29 -1.69
C ALA A 69 -1.68 11.45 -0.71
N GLY A 70 -1.01 11.16 0.40
CA GLY A 70 -0.65 12.16 1.42
C GLY A 70 -1.81 12.69 2.29
N ARG A 71 -3.06 12.25 2.10
CA ARG A 71 -4.24 12.74 2.86
C ARG A 71 -4.08 12.63 4.37
N LEU A 72 -3.42 11.57 4.82
CA LEU A 72 -2.95 11.42 6.21
C LEU A 72 -1.43 11.50 6.26
N ARG A 73 -0.91 12.70 6.55
CA ARG A 73 0.54 13.02 6.52
C ARG A 73 1.38 12.06 7.37
N LEU A 74 0.98 11.80 8.63
CA LEU A 74 1.73 10.92 9.53
C LEU A 74 1.83 9.48 8.98
N SER A 75 0.70 8.90 8.57
CA SER A 75 0.68 7.54 8.01
C SER A 75 1.49 7.46 6.71
N HIS A 76 1.41 8.48 5.87
CA HIS A 76 2.20 8.57 4.65
C HIS A 76 3.71 8.56 4.95
N GLN A 77 4.18 9.38 5.90
CA GLN A 77 5.59 9.42 6.30
C GLN A 77 6.06 8.09 6.90
N ILE A 78 5.25 7.45 7.75
CA ILE A 78 5.57 6.16 8.36
C ILE A 78 5.75 5.09 7.28
N VAL A 79 4.82 5.00 6.32
CA VAL A 79 4.88 3.97 5.27
C VAL A 79 5.96 4.27 4.24
N PHE A 80 6.17 5.54 3.90
CA PHE A 80 7.30 5.93 3.05
C PHE A 80 8.64 5.53 3.68
N ASN A 81 8.81 5.70 4.99
CA ASN A 81 9.99 5.22 5.71
C ASN A 81 10.12 3.69 5.69
N ARG A 82 9.02 2.94 5.66
CA ARG A 82 9.08 1.47 5.48
C ARG A 82 9.62 1.12 4.10
N VAL A 83 9.14 1.78 3.04
CA VAL A 83 9.64 1.61 1.67
C VAL A 83 11.14 1.88 1.59
N THR A 84 11.61 3.01 2.11
CA THR A 84 13.04 3.36 2.07
C THR A 84 13.89 2.39 2.89
N ASN A 85 13.40 1.89 4.02
CA ASN A 85 14.09 0.87 4.82
C ASN A 85 14.19 -0.49 4.10
N VAL A 86 13.17 -0.89 3.35
CA VAL A 86 13.26 -2.13 2.54
C VAL A 86 14.30 -1.95 1.44
N LEU A 87 14.28 -0.83 0.73
CA LEU A 87 15.22 -0.53 -0.35
C LEU A 87 16.67 -0.30 0.13
N SER A 88 16.89 0.07 1.38
CA SER A 88 18.24 0.14 1.96
C SER A 88 18.79 -1.22 2.38
N LYS A 89 17.90 -2.15 2.73
CA LYS A 89 18.26 -3.49 3.23
C LYS A 89 18.44 -4.52 2.12
N TYR A 90 17.69 -4.40 1.02
CA TYR A 90 17.67 -5.35 -0.09
C TYR A 90 18.02 -4.64 -1.39
N ASN A 91 18.74 -5.34 -2.29
CA ASN A 91 18.96 -4.83 -3.63
C ASN A 91 17.64 -4.91 -4.42
N LEU A 92 17.25 -3.79 -5.05
CA LEU A 92 16.05 -3.73 -5.88
C LEU A 92 16.07 -4.75 -7.03
N SER A 93 17.23 -5.00 -7.66
CA SER A 93 17.34 -6.00 -8.73
C SER A 93 16.94 -7.40 -8.26
N ASP A 94 17.30 -7.74 -7.02
CA ASP A 94 17.03 -9.05 -6.44
C ASP A 94 15.55 -9.15 -6.06
N LEU A 95 14.99 -8.09 -5.46
CA LEU A 95 13.57 -8.01 -5.11
C LEU A 95 12.66 -8.21 -6.32
N ILE A 96 13.02 -7.65 -7.48
CA ILE A 96 12.19 -7.70 -8.69
C ILE A 96 12.57 -8.85 -9.64
N SER A 97 13.57 -9.67 -9.29
CA SER A 97 14.05 -10.75 -10.16
C SER A 97 13.03 -11.86 -10.39
N CYS A 98 12.06 -11.99 -9.49
CA CYS A 98 10.97 -12.96 -9.55
C CYS A 98 9.70 -12.43 -10.23
N LEU A 99 9.71 -11.18 -10.72
CA LEU A 99 8.56 -10.57 -11.37
C LEU A 99 8.56 -10.86 -12.87
N GLU A 100 7.39 -11.18 -13.40
CA GLU A 100 7.19 -11.20 -14.86
C GLU A 100 7.28 -9.78 -15.42
N GLU A 101 7.63 -9.64 -16.70
CA GLU A 101 7.99 -8.34 -17.28
C GLU A 101 6.86 -7.30 -17.22
N GLU A 102 5.61 -7.71 -17.49
CA GLU A 102 4.44 -6.82 -17.42
C GLU A 102 4.22 -6.30 -15.99
N GLU A 103 4.25 -7.21 -15.02
CA GLU A 103 4.08 -6.89 -13.61
C GLU A 103 5.20 -5.99 -13.10
N LYS A 104 6.44 -6.30 -13.49
CA LYS A 104 7.62 -5.52 -13.15
C LYS A 104 7.52 -4.08 -13.64
N GLN A 105 7.07 -3.88 -14.88
CA GLN A 105 6.87 -2.55 -15.46
C GLN A 105 5.82 -1.76 -14.68
N GLU A 106 4.68 -2.39 -14.36
CA GLU A 106 3.62 -1.76 -13.58
C GLU A 106 4.10 -1.38 -12.17
N PHE A 107 4.74 -2.30 -11.47
CA PHE A 107 5.24 -2.06 -10.11
C PHE A 107 6.34 -0.98 -10.07
N LEU A 108 7.31 -1.04 -11.00
CA LEU A 108 8.39 -0.05 -11.05
C LEU A 108 7.87 1.34 -11.40
N TYR A 109 6.82 1.45 -12.22
CA TYR A 109 6.16 2.72 -12.50
C TYR A 109 5.59 3.34 -11.21
N ASP A 110 4.79 2.59 -10.45
CA ASP A 110 4.19 3.07 -9.19
C ASP A 110 5.27 3.38 -8.13
N LEU A 111 6.29 2.52 -8.01
CA LEU A 111 7.41 2.76 -7.10
C LEU A 111 8.17 4.05 -7.47
N ASN A 112 8.38 4.30 -8.77
CA ASN A 112 9.03 5.51 -9.24
C ASN A 112 8.20 6.77 -8.96
N LEU A 113 6.87 6.70 -9.06
CA LEU A 113 5.99 7.79 -8.63
C LEU A 113 6.19 8.10 -7.15
N VAL A 114 6.17 7.08 -6.29
CA VAL A 114 6.39 7.24 -4.84
C VAL A 114 7.77 7.84 -4.54
N LEU A 115 8.83 7.32 -5.15
CA LEU A 115 10.20 7.74 -4.85
C LEU A 115 10.55 9.14 -5.35
N ASN A 116 9.86 9.65 -6.38
CA ASN A 116 10.12 10.98 -6.95
C ASN A 116 9.20 12.08 -6.41
N ASN A 117 8.11 11.73 -5.71
CA ASN A 117 7.14 12.69 -5.17
C ASN A 117 7.07 12.60 -3.64
N ARG A 118 8.16 13.01 -2.97
CA ARG A 118 8.36 12.83 -1.51
C ARG A 118 7.76 13.94 -0.66
N GLU A 119 7.51 15.09 -1.27
CA GLU A 119 7.02 16.28 -0.59
C GLU A 119 5.49 16.35 -0.71
N ILE A 120 4.84 16.70 0.39
CA ILE A 120 3.39 16.96 0.41
C ILE A 120 3.23 18.47 0.36
N GLU A 121 2.43 18.97 -0.58
CA GLU A 121 2.11 20.40 -0.71
C GLU A 121 1.50 20.94 0.60
N GLU A 122 1.89 22.17 0.97
CA GLU A 122 1.53 22.81 2.24
C GLU A 122 0.11 23.39 2.26
#